data_AF-A0A0Q5HHL4-F1
#
_entry.id   AF-A0A0Q5HHL4-F1
#
_cell.length_a   1.000
_cell.length_b   1.000
_cell.length_c   1.000
_cell.angle_alpha   90.00
_cell.angle_beta   90.00
_cell.angle_gamma   90.00
#
_symmetry.space_group_name_H-M   'P 1'
#
loop_
_entity.id
_entity.type
_entity.pdbx_description
1 polymer ?
#
loop_
_entity_poly.entity_id
_entity_poly.type
_entity_poly.pdbx_seq_one_letter_code
_entity_poly.pdbx_strand_id
1 'polypeptide(L)'
;MNGSDKAATGATGGPRQIILCCDGTNNTLTGGSHDTNVLKLVGLLAPERHNQLVYYDPGVGAPDQLPALGAWNELVRRKERIAGLAQGKGVYENIAEAYSFLVEHYAPGDQIYIFGFSRGAFTARCVAGMVNLFGIVRSDSKTLILTLIRVYFSTPSDATRRGRVSWGAMRARQAEEGRRENAALAEETGMVSGNASEDAIDAYFARKKKRKSTQREVAEQVRADFASSHGKTAQIHFIGVWDTVESVGIPLLSRRTITRNGGTRDKPGFRHIRHALSLDEVRSSFAPRLYWDEDYALDEHDPARARTLRQRWFRGVHSDVGGGYDVNESGLSDQALHWMLAEAEACGLRREPDTRAPGAQAKPYIAHDTPYDTPWWGVAGLSVRTNVTHRDGDEAHRIRVLGEGAALDPQARIYSVWKSATLLRNHRFWLALGCFFIFLLACGWLGHAALHADAGVGFVDAARQGGFGFDAWQRGFLAACLGDWAHCPAALPSPAAAAWAVGFDFGLIAAYAWLLGLCATWAFRQMAGVRRPDDPVPPVFVLGKAPLLAVLADVLENLMTLLTLWAAAWHSDWLAAAFGAAMLLANLAKWTGLAASLVLLACGILAVSARPLPAPSRP
;
A
#
# COMPACT_ATOMS: atom_id res chain seq x y z
N MET A 1 -22.61 -65.04 13.67
CA MET A 1 -23.49 -64.31 14.63
C MET A 1 -22.62 -63.35 15.42
N ASN A 2 -23.07 -62.09 15.48
CA ASN A 2 -22.62 -60.97 16.30
C ASN A 2 -21.21 -60.38 16.07
N GLY A 3 -21.11 -59.56 15.02
CA GLY A 3 -20.31 -58.33 15.07
C GLY A 3 -21.18 -57.23 15.67
N SER A 4 -20.79 -56.69 16.82
CA SER A 4 -21.52 -55.63 17.52
C SER A 4 -21.18 -54.27 16.90
N ASP A 5 -22.20 -53.68 16.28
CA ASP A 5 -22.27 -52.28 15.86
C ASP A 5 -21.83 -51.33 16.97
N LYS A 6 -20.68 -50.68 16.77
CA LYS A 6 -20.46 -49.33 17.34
C LYS A 6 -21.14 -48.35 16.40
N ALA A 7 -22.40 -48.09 16.72
CA ALA A 7 -23.22 -47.05 16.13
C ALA A 7 -22.42 -45.73 16.04
N ALA A 8 -22.35 -45.21 14.82
CA ALA A 8 -21.90 -43.87 14.52
C ALA A 8 -22.75 -42.86 15.30
N THR A 9 -22.20 -42.33 16.38
CA THR A 9 -22.73 -41.15 17.06
C THR A 9 -22.54 -39.96 16.13
N GLY A 10 -23.67 -39.45 15.62
CA GLY A 10 -23.72 -38.47 14.54
C GLY A 10 -22.92 -37.20 14.78
N ALA A 11 -22.04 -36.88 13.83
CA ALA A 11 -21.55 -35.53 13.64
C ALA A 11 -22.66 -34.73 12.94
N THR A 12 -23.43 -33.99 13.74
CA THR A 12 -24.23 -32.85 13.25
C THR A 12 -23.25 -31.78 12.77
N GLY A 13 -22.89 -31.74 11.49
CA GLY A 13 -21.94 -30.73 11.03
C GLY A 13 -22.02 -30.54 9.53
N GLY A 14 -22.38 -29.33 9.09
CA GLY A 14 -22.32 -28.94 7.68
C GLY A 14 -20.89 -29.02 7.09
N PRO A 15 -20.68 -28.56 5.85
CA PRO A 15 -19.38 -28.63 5.19
C PRO A 15 -18.27 -28.02 6.05
N ARG A 16 -17.08 -28.64 6.00
CA ARG A 16 -15.89 -28.18 6.72
C ARG A 16 -15.50 -26.78 6.25
N GLN A 17 -15.13 -25.92 7.19
CA GLN A 17 -14.77 -24.53 6.93
C GLN A 17 -13.25 -24.36 7.00
N ILE A 18 -12.62 -24.01 5.88
CA ILE A 18 -11.22 -23.59 5.87
C ILE A 18 -11.19 -22.06 5.96
N ILE A 19 -10.58 -21.53 7.01
CA ILE A 19 -10.60 -20.11 7.34
C ILE A 19 -9.17 -19.58 7.31
N LEU A 20 -8.91 -18.62 6.43
CA LEU A 20 -7.63 -17.94 6.31
C LEU A 20 -7.76 -16.53 6.89
N CYS A 21 -6.92 -16.19 7.85
CA CYS A 21 -6.92 -14.90 8.54
C CYS A 21 -5.58 -14.21 8.30
N CYS A 22 -5.52 -13.29 7.35
CA CYS A 22 -4.31 -12.56 6.98
C CYS A 22 -4.29 -11.17 7.63
N ASP A 23 -3.40 -10.95 8.58
CA ASP A 23 -3.36 -9.70 9.35
C ASP A 23 -2.50 -8.60 8.69
N GLY A 24 -2.69 -7.37 9.15
CA GLY A 24 -1.87 -6.22 8.80
C GLY A 24 -0.42 -6.34 9.31
N THR A 25 0.42 -5.38 8.97
CA THR A 25 1.85 -5.44 9.32
C THR A 25 2.12 -4.98 10.73
N ASN A 26 3.12 -5.63 11.35
CA ASN A 26 3.67 -5.28 12.65
C ASN A 26 2.66 -5.51 13.78
N ASN A 27 1.76 -6.47 13.59
CA ASN A 27 0.84 -6.93 14.63
C ASN A 27 1.56 -8.03 15.42
N THR A 28 1.85 -7.74 16.67
CA THR A 28 2.34 -8.73 17.63
C THR A 28 1.15 -9.25 18.42
N LEU A 29 1.20 -10.50 18.90
CA LEU A 29 0.20 -11.02 19.82
C LEU A 29 0.25 -10.17 21.09
N THR A 30 -0.72 -9.27 21.28
CA THR A 30 -0.72 -8.30 22.38
C THR A 30 -1.53 -8.76 23.60
N GLY A 31 -2.02 -10.00 23.56
CA GLY A 31 -2.84 -10.58 24.63
C GLY A 31 -4.17 -9.85 24.83
N GLY A 32 -4.73 -9.22 23.79
CA GLY A 32 -6.01 -8.51 23.86
C GLY A 32 -5.95 -7.00 24.02
N SER A 33 -4.77 -6.39 24.20
CA SER A 33 -4.64 -4.95 24.47
C SER A 33 -4.74 -4.08 23.22
N HIS A 34 -4.14 -4.51 22.12
CA HIS A 34 -4.09 -3.80 20.83
C HIS A 34 -4.37 -4.74 19.66
N ASP A 35 -5.24 -5.71 19.85
CA ASP A 35 -5.53 -6.73 18.83
C ASP A 35 -6.30 -6.13 17.64
N THR A 36 -5.94 -6.59 16.43
CA THR A 36 -6.70 -6.27 15.22
C THR A 36 -8.03 -7.01 15.18
N ASN A 37 -8.92 -6.57 14.31
CA ASN A 37 -10.18 -7.27 14.06
C ASN A 37 -9.96 -8.67 13.48
N VAL A 38 -8.85 -8.91 12.76
CA VAL A 38 -8.48 -10.25 12.28
C VAL A 38 -8.16 -11.16 13.47
N LEU A 39 -7.31 -10.70 14.40
CA LEU A 39 -6.93 -11.48 15.58
C LEU A 39 -8.10 -11.68 16.55
N LYS A 40 -8.94 -10.64 16.76
CA LYS A 40 -10.19 -10.75 17.53
C LYS A 40 -11.11 -11.82 16.95
N LEU A 41 -11.28 -11.85 15.61
CA LEU A 41 -12.06 -12.87 14.90
C LEU A 41 -11.49 -14.26 15.12
N VAL A 42 -10.16 -14.45 14.99
CA VAL A 42 -9.52 -15.76 15.25
C VAL A 42 -9.88 -16.30 16.64
N GLY A 43 -9.86 -15.44 17.67
CA GLY A 43 -10.25 -15.84 19.02
C GLY A 43 -11.74 -16.21 19.18
N LEU A 44 -12.60 -15.91 18.20
CA LEU A 44 -14.02 -16.29 18.20
C LEU A 44 -14.28 -17.61 17.46
N LEU A 45 -13.28 -18.14 16.73
CA LEU A 45 -13.41 -19.40 16.03
C LEU A 45 -13.21 -20.58 17.00
N ALA A 46 -13.89 -21.70 16.74
CA ALA A 46 -13.76 -22.92 17.52
C ALA A 46 -13.54 -24.12 16.59
N PRO A 47 -12.28 -24.34 16.14
CA PRO A 47 -11.95 -25.33 15.11
C PRO A 47 -12.47 -26.74 15.41
N GLU A 48 -12.27 -27.20 16.66
CA GLU A 48 -12.65 -28.54 17.10
C GLU A 48 -14.17 -28.73 17.17
N ARG A 49 -14.91 -27.69 17.58
CA ARG A 49 -16.36 -27.75 17.77
C ARG A 49 -17.15 -27.57 16.48
N HIS A 50 -16.59 -26.82 15.53
CA HIS A 50 -17.31 -26.42 14.32
C HIS A 50 -16.77 -27.06 13.04
N ASN A 51 -15.91 -28.08 13.13
CA ASN A 51 -15.24 -28.71 11.99
C ASN A 51 -14.61 -27.63 11.09
N GLN A 52 -13.70 -26.85 11.68
CA GLN A 52 -13.00 -25.76 10.99
C GLN A 52 -11.51 -26.03 11.00
N LEU A 53 -10.83 -25.48 9.98
CA LEU A 53 -9.39 -25.46 9.89
C LEU A 53 -8.95 -24.02 9.70
N VAL A 54 -8.20 -23.50 10.66
CA VAL A 54 -7.87 -22.06 10.74
C VAL A 54 -6.39 -21.85 10.47
N TYR A 55 -6.09 -20.94 9.56
CA TYR A 55 -4.76 -20.41 9.29
C TYR A 55 -4.72 -18.93 9.71
N TYR A 56 -3.74 -18.55 10.52
CA TYR A 56 -3.50 -17.16 10.89
C TYR A 56 -2.10 -16.73 10.45
N ASP A 57 -2.04 -15.61 9.72
CA ASP A 57 -0.81 -14.94 9.31
C ASP A 57 -0.72 -13.60 10.05
N PRO A 58 0.33 -13.38 10.87
CA PRO A 58 0.50 -12.14 11.66
C PRO A 58 0.90 -10.92 10.81
N GLY A 59 1.16 -11.12 9.51
CA GLY A 59 1.50 -10.08 8.55
C GLY A 59 3.00 -9.78 8.46
N VAL A 60 3.37 -9.02 7.43
CA VAL A 60 4.79 -8.71 7.13
C VAL A 60 5.45 -7.97 8.28
N GLY A 61 6.62 -8.45 8.72
CA GLY A 61 7.43 -7.76 9.73
C GLY A 61 6.95 -7.92 11.18
N ALA A 62 6.04 -8.87 11.45
CA ALA A 62 5.84 -9.38 12.80
C ALA A 62 7.11 -10.14 13.23
N PRO A 63 7.83 -9.72 14.27
CA PRO A 63 9.03 -10.43 14.67
C PRO A 63 8.67 -11.71 15.43
N ASP A 64 9.21 -12.83 15.01
CA ASP A 64 9.11 -14.13 15.69
C ASP A 64 9.87 -14.19 17.04
N GLN A 65 10.17 -13.06 17.68
CA GLN A 65 11.14 -13.01 18.77
C GLN A 65 10.76 -11.99 19.86
N LEU A 66 10.85 -12.49 21.10
CA LEU A 66 10.75 -11.84 22.42
C LEU A 66 11.06 -10.32 22.46
N PRO A 67 10.51 -9.57 23.44
CA PRO A 67 10.73 -8.14 23.57
C PRO A 67 12.22 -7.75 23.51
N ALA A 68 12.54 -6.64 22.85
CA ALA A 68 13.93 -6.17 22.72
C ALA A 68 14.52 -5.83 24.10
N LEU A 69 15.64 -6.46 24.47
CA LEU A 69 16.33 -6.23 25.75
C LEU A 69 17.26 -5.00 25.73
N GLY A 70 17.14 -4.07 24.77
CA GLY A 70 17.98 -2.85 24.73
C GLY A 70 17.79 -1.93 23.52
N ALA A 71 18.21 -0.67 23.68
CA ALA A 71 18.01 0.41 22.70
C ALA A 71 18.75 0.24 21.36
N TRP A 72 19.93 -0.41 21.37
CA TRP A 72 20.68 -0.71 20.15
C TRP A 72 19.97 -1.74 19.26
N ASN A 73 19.40 -2.78 19.89
CA ASN A 73 18.63 -3.80 19.20
C ASN A 73 17.32 -3.22 18.63
N GLU A 74 16.71 -2.24 19.30
CA GLU A 74 15.54 -1.53 18.76
C GLU A 74 15.89 -0.72 17.50
N LEU A 75 17.06 -0.07 17.45
CA LEU A 75 17.48 0.70 16.28
C LEU A 75 17.78 -0.18 15.06
N VAL A 76 18.49 -1.30 15.27
CA VAL A 76 18.78 -2.28 14.20
C VAL A 76 17.48 -2.92 13.69
N ARG A 77 16.58 -3.33 14.60
CA ARG A 77 15.24 -3.85 14.24
C ARG A 77 14.43 -2.82 13.47
N ARG A 78 14.47 -1.55 13.86
CA ARG A 78 13.78 -0.48 13.13
C ARG A 78 14.32 -0.33 11.70
N LYS A 79 15.63 -0.48 11.51
CA LYS A 79 16.25 -0.49 10.16
C LYS A 79 15.83 -1.70 9.34
N GLU A 80 15.88 -2.91 9.89
CA GLU A 80 15.44 -4.15 9.23
C GLU A 80 13.94 -4.11 8.88
N ARG A 81 13.11 -3.59 9.80
CA ARG A 81 11.68 -3.34 9.61
C ARG A 81 11.46 -2.39 8.43
N ILE A 82 12.13 -1.24 8.41
CA ILE A 82 12.02 -0.27 7.30
C ILE A 82 12.50 -0.88 5.98
N ALA A 83 13.59 -1.66 5.98
CA ALA A 83 14.10 -2.34 4.80
C ALA A 83 13.14 -3.41 4.25
N GLY A 84 12.55 -4.21 5.14
CA GLY A 84 11.54 -5.23 4.78
C GLY A 84 10.24 -4.61 4.25
N LEU A 85 9.82 -3.47 4.84
CA LEU A 85 8.71 -2.65 4.35
C LEU A 85 8.97 -2.08 2.94
N ALA A 86 10.21 -1.72 2.62
CA ALA A 86 10.60 -1.14 1.34
C ALA A 86 10.80 -2.16 0.21
N GLN A 87 11.20 -3.40 0.51
CA GLN A 87 11.49 -4.43 -0.51
C GLN A 87 10.30 -5.34 -0.88
N GLY A 88 9.23 -5.37 -0.09
CA GLY A 88 8.03 -6.16 -0.40
C GLY A 88 8.28 -7.67 -0.52
N LYS A 89 9.39 -8.20 0.01
CA LYS A 89 9.73 -9.64 -0.01
C LYS A 89 8.73 -10.46 0.83
N GLY A 90 8.42 -10.00 2.05
CA GLY A 90 7.51 -10.72 2.95
C GLY A 90 6.09 -10.92 2.42
N VAL A 91 5.56 -10.00 1.59
CA VAL A 91 4.18 -10.18 1.06
C VAL A 91 4.07 -11.40 0.14
N TYR A 92 5.12 -11.74 -0.62
CA TYR A 92 5.10 -12.92 -1.50
C TYR A 92 5.14 -14.22 -0.71
N GLU A 93 5.91 -14.23 0.38
CA GLU A 93 6.02 -15.35 1.30
C GLU A 93 4.67 -15.59 1.97
N ASN A 94 4.04 -14.55 2.54
CA ASN A 94 2.70 -14.64 3.12
C ASN A 94 1.63 -15.17 2.13
N ILE A 95 1.65 -14.70 0.87
CA ILE A 95 0.75 -15.21 -0.18
C ILE A 95 1.04 -16.69 -0.47
N ALA A 96 2.32 -17.06 -0.57
CA ALA A 96 2.73 -18.43 -0.87
C ALA A 96 2.36 -19.39 0.26
N GLU A 97 2.51 -18.99 1.51
CA GLU A 97 2.17 -19.78 2.71
C GLU A 97 0.65 -19.96 2.82
N ALA A 98 -0.12 -18.88 2.73
CA ALA A 98 -1.58 -18.95 2.77
C ALA A 98 -2.15 -19.81 1.63
N TYR A 99 -1.62 -19.69 0.40
CA TYR A 99 -2.03 -20.53 -0.72
C TYR A 99 -1.55 -21.98 -0.57
N SER A 100 -0.34 -22.20 -0.04
CA SER A 100 0.17 -23.55 0.29
C SER A 100 -0.74 -24.27 1.28
N PHE A 101 -1.24 -23.56 2.28
CA PHE A 101 -2.17 -24.11 3.26
C PHE A 101 -3.45 -24.65 2.59
N LEU A 102 -4.00 -23.93 1.61
CA LEU A 102 -5.12 -24.43 0.81
C LEU A 102 -4.75 -25.66 -0.01
N VAL A 103 -3.59 -25.66 -0.66
CA VAL A 103 -3.09 -26.80 -1.46
C VAL A 103 -2.98 -28.08 -0.64
N GLU A 104 -2.56 -27.97 0.62
CA GLU A 104 -2.37 -29.11 1.52
C GLU A 104 -3.69 -29.63 2.10
N HIS A 105 -4.63 -28.74 2.43
CA HIS A 105 -5.76 -29.11 3.27
C HIS A 105 -7.11 -29.15 2.55
N TYR A 106 -7.24 -28.49 1.40
CA TYR A 106 -8.52 -28.39 0.69
C TYR A 106 -8.97 -29.74 0.10
N ALA A 107 -10.19 -30.11 0.46
CA ALA A 107 -10.96 -31.20 -0.12
C ALA A 107 -12.21 -30.65 -0.85
N PRO A 108 -12.64 -31.28 -1.95
CA PRO A 108 -13.89 -30.91 -2.60
C PRO A 108 -15.07 -30.89 -1.61
N GLY A 109 -15.82 -29.79 -1.59
CA GLY A 109 -16.94 -29.57 -0.67
C GLY A 109 -16.60 -28.71 0.55
N ASP A 110 -15.31 -28.42 0.81
CA ASP A 110 -14.93 -27.45 1.83
C ASP A 110 -15.38 -26.03 1.44
N GLN A 111 -15.78 -25.24 2.43
CA GLN A 111 -16.04 -23.82 2.26
C GLN A 111 -14.81 -23.00 2.65
N ILE A 112 -14.31 -22.19 1.72
CA ILE A 112 -13.16 -21.31 1.96
C ILE A 112 -13.63 -19.92 2.39
N TYR A 113 -13.27 -19.53 3.61
CA TYR A 113 -13.44 -18.18 4.16
C TYR A 113 -12.08 -17.50 4.23
N ILE A 114 -11.97 -16.27 3.75
CA ILE A 114 -10.73 -15.50 3.80
C ILE A 114 -11.02 -14.14 4.42
N PHE A 115 -10.28 -13.82 5.47
CA PHE A 115 -10.33 -12.53 6.16
C PHE A 115 -8.99 -11.83 6.03
N GLY A 116 -9.02 -10.51 5.93
CA GLY A 116 -7.78 -9.76 6.11
C GLY A 116 -7.92 -8.27 6.33
N PHE A 117 -6.88 -7.69 6.91
CA PHE A 117 -6.80 -6.25 7.19
C PHE A 117 -5.59 -5.62 6.51
N SER A 118 -5.73 -4.44 5.92
CA SER A 118 -4.61 -3.66 5.38
C SER A 118 -3.80 -4.41 4.30
N ARG A 119 -2.52 -4.72 4.56
CA ARG A 119 -1.69 -5.61 3.72
C ARG A 119 -2.11 -7.07 3.80
N GLY A 120 -2.63 -7.53 4.93
CA GLY A 120 -3.27 -8.84 5.02
C GLY A 120 -4.52 -8.93 4.15
N ALA A 121 -5.28 -7.84 4.00
CA ALA A 121 -6.38 -7.76 3.03
C ALA A 121 -5.87 -7.86 1.57
N PHE A 122 -4.70 -7.27 1.27
CA PHE A 122 -4.03 -7.47 -0.02
C PHE A 122 -3.67 -8.95 -0.22
N THR A 123 -3.03 -9.59 0.76
CA THR A 123 -2.69 -11.03 0.74
C THR A 123 -3.95 -11.88 0.51
N ALA A 124 -5.00 -11.66 1.31
CA ALA A 124 -6.30 -12.33 1.19
C ALA A 124 -6.88 -12.25 -0.23
N ARG A 125 -6.84 -11.06 -0.83
CA ARG A 125 -7.33 -10.83 -2.20
C ARG A 125 -6.45 -11.49 -3.25
N CYS A 126 -5.13 -11.52 -3.06
CA CYS A 126 -4.21 -12.21 -3.95
C CYS A 126 -4.43 -13.72 -3.90
N VAL A 127 -4.53 -14.31 -2.71
CA VAL A 127 -4.83 -15.74 -2.54
C VAL A 127 -6.17 -16.08 -3.19
N ALA A 128 -7.23 -15.34 -2.90
CA ALA A 128 -8.53 -15.54 -3.52
C ALA A 128 -8.48 -15.40 -5.06
N GLY A 129 -7.70 -14.43 -5.55
CA GLY A 129 -7.47 -14.23 -6.98
C GLY A 129 -6.69 -15.37 -7.64
N MET A 130 -5.72 -15.96 -6.92
CA MET A 130 -4.99 -17.14 -7.37
C MET A 130 -5.89 -18.37 -7.41
N VAL A 131 -6.72 -18.60 -6.39
CA VAL A 131 -7.71 -19.69 -6.40
C VAL A 131 -8.67 -19.53 -7.59
N ASN A 132 -9.13 -18.32 -7.87
CA ASN A 132 -9.98 -18.08 -9.03
C ASN A 132 -9.26 -18.29 -10.37
N LEU A 133 -7.95 -17.96 -10.45
CA LEU A 133 -7.19 -18.03 -11.69
C LEU A 133 -6.64 -19.43 -11.99
N PHE A 134 -6.22 -20.17 -10.96
CA PHE A 134 -5.49 -21.43 -11.08
C PHE A 134 -6.20 -22.62 -10.41
N GLY A 135 -7.33 -22.40 -9.72
CA GLY A 135 -7.92 -23.39 -8.81
C GLY A 135 -7.04 -23.64 -7.58
N ILE A 136 -7.23 -24.80 -6.93
CA ILE A 136 -6.26 -25.31 -5.94
C ILE A 136 -5.37 -26.33 -6.63
N VAL A 137 -4.10 -25.99 -6.84
CA VAL A 137 -3.15 -26.90 -7.50
C VAL A 137 -2.91 -28.16 -6.67
N ARG A 138 -2.49 -29.23 -7.35
CA ARG A 138 -2.10 -30.47 -6.69
C ARG A 138 -0.93 -30.25 -5.72
N SER A 139 -0.92 -31.02 -4.64
CA SER A 139 0.12 -30.94 -3.60
C SER A 139 1.53 -31.27 -4.11
N ASP A 140 1.65 -32.12 -5.14
CA ASP A 140 2.92 -32.41 -5.83
C ASP A 140 3.50 -31.19 -6.58
N SER A 141 2.65 -30.21 -6.91
CA SER A 141 3.00 -29.00 -7.67
C SER A 141 3.30 -27.81 -6.76
N LYS A 142 3.42 -28.02 -5.44
CA LYS A 142 3.68 -26.97 -4.44
C LYS A 142 4.93 -26.14 -4.74
N THR A 143 5.95 -26.76 -5.33
CA THR A 143 7.20 -26.08 -5.74
C THR A 143 6.97 -24.99 -6.81
N LEU A 144 5.84 -25.03 -7.52
CA LEU A 144 5.49 -24.06 -8.55
C LEU A 144 4.75 -22.84 -8.01
N ILE A 145 4.38 -22.79 -6.72
CA ILE A 145 3.59 -21.70 -6.13
C ILE A 145 4.24 -20.33 -6.38
N LEU A 146 5.56 -20.19 -6.16
CA LEU A 146 6.25 -18.92 -6.42
C LEU A 146 6.19 -18.51 -7.91
N THR A 147 6.23 -19.49 -8.82
CA THR A 147 6.05 -19.25 -10.26
C THR A 147 4.62 -18.79 -10.56
N LEU A 148 3.62 -19.44 -9.97
CA LEU A 148 2.20 -19.06 -10.11
C LEU A 148 1.94 -17.65 -9.58
N ILE A 149 2.56 -17.27 -8.46
CA ILE A 149 2.47 -15.90 -7.92
C ILE A 149 3.07 -14.90 -8.93
N ARG A 150 4.24 -15.19 -9.51
CA ARG A 150 4.83 -14.31 -10.55
C ARG A 150 3.93 -14.19 -11.77
N VAL A 151 3.30 -15.29 -12.19
CA VAL A 151 2.33 -15.30 -13.29
C VAL A 151 1.06 -14.52 -12.94
N TYR A 152 0.59 -14.63 -11.70
CA TYR A 152 -0.54 -13.86 -11.20
C TYR A 152 -0.26 -12.35 -11.33
N PHE A 153 0.91 -11.88 -10.89
CA PHE A 153 1.27 -10.46 -10.97
C PHE A 153 1.72 -9.95 -12.37
N SER A 154 1.77 -10.80 -13.40
CA SER A 154 2.19 -10.37 -14.74
C SER A 154 1.04 -9.78 -15.57
N THR A 155 1.34 -8.88 -16.52
CA THR A 155 0.33 -8.22 -17.36
C THR A 155 -0.29 -9.17 -18.41
N PRO A 156 -1.62 -9.35 -18.44
CA PRO A 156 -2.31 -10.10 -19.51
C PRO A 156 -2.19 -9.43 -20.89
N SER A 157 -2.35 -10.17 -22.01
CA SER A 157 -2.46 -9.59 -23.36
C SER A 157 -3.75 -8.79 -23.60
N ASP A 158 -3.72 -7.88 -24.57
CA ASP A 158 -4.91 -7.08 -24.95
C ASP A 158 -6.02 -7.92 -25.61
N ALA A 159 -5.71 -9.15 -26.01
CA ALA A 159 -6.69 -10.16 -26.44
C ALA A 159 -7.46 -10.75 -25.24
N THR A 160 -6.78 -11.01 -24.12
CA THR A 160 -7.40 -11.43 -22.85
C THR A 160 -8.37 -10.38 -22.32
N ARG A 161 -8.04 -9.09 -22.45
CA ARG A 161 -8.90 -7.99 -21.97
C ARG A 161 -10.26 -7.90 -22.65
N ARG A 162 -10.40 -8.42 -23.88
CA ARG A 162 -11.62 -8.26 -24.69
C ARG A 162 -12.54 -9.48 -24.66
N GLY A 163 -12.25 -10.51 -23.87
CA GLY A 163 -13.12 -11.68 -23.68
C GLY A 163 -13.43 -12.48 -24.97
N ARG A 164 -12.68 -12.29 -26.05
CA ARG A 164 -13.10 -12.69 -27.40
C ARG A 164 -12.74 -14.11 -27.84
N VAL A 165 -12.06 -14.94 -27.04
CA VAL A 165 -11.56 -16.24 -27.54
C VAL A 165 -11.59 -17.37 -26.50
N SER A 166 -12.06 -18.54 -26.93
CA SER A 166 -11.82 -19.83 -26.26
C SER A 166 -10.36 -20.24 -26.43
N TRP A 167 -9.58 -20.10 -25.35
CA TRP A 167 -8.12 -20.23 -25.29
C TRP A 167 -7.57 -21.56 -25.82
N GLY A 168 -8.24 -22.68 -25.52
CA GLY A 168 -7.76 -24.01 -25.88
C GLY A 168 -7.62 -24.21 -27.40
N ALA A 169 -8.55 -23.67 -28.18
CA ALA A 169 -8.58 -23.86 -29.63
C ALA A 169 -7.52 -23.00 -30.36
N MET A 170 -7.33 -21.75 -29.93
CA MET A 170 -6.38 -20.84 -30.57
C MET A 170 -4.92 -21.23 -30.32
N ARG A 171 -4.59 -21.65 -29.08
CA ARG A 171 -3.23 -22.07 -28.72
C ARG A 171 -2.91 -23.48 -29.19
N ALA A 172 -3.89 -24.40 -29.27
CA ALA A 172 -3.69 -25.68 -29.96
C ALA A 172 -3.27 -25.46 -31.41
N ARG A 173 -3.92 -24.51 -32.12
CA ARG A 173 -3.52 -24.11 -33.47
C ARG A 173 -2.12 -23.50 -33.51
N GLN A 174 -1.78 -22.55 -32.64
CA GLN A 174 -0.44 -21.94 -32.64
C GLN A 174 0.68 -22.91 -32.24
N ALA A 175 0.41 -23.84 -31.30
CA ALA A 175 1.37 -24.87 -30.91
C ALA A 175 1.52 -25.93 -32.00
N GLU A 176 0.46 -26.23 -32.74
CA GLU A 176 0.52 -27.08 -33.93
C GLU A 176 1.25 -26.39 -35.08
N GLU A 177 0.98 -25.12 -35.33
CA GLU A 177 1.67 -24.28 -36.33
C GLU A 177 3.16 -24.13 -35.99
N GLY A 178 3.51 -23.84 -34.74
CA GLY A 178 4.90 -23.80 -34.28
C GLY A 178 5.59 -25.16 -34.34
N ARG A 179 4.88 -26.27 -34.11
CA ARG A 179 5.42 -27.63 -34.33
C ARG A 179 5.63 -27.91 -35.81
N ARG A 180 4.70 -27.50 -36.69
CA ARG A 180 4.83 -27.62 -38.15
C ARG A 180 5.98 -26.78 -38.70
N GLU A 181 6.11 -25.54 -38.25
CA GLU A 181 7.22 -24.65 -38.64
C GLU A 181 8.57 -25.19 -38.18
N ASN A 182 8.67 -25.70 -36.94
CA ASN A 182 9.90 -26.29 -36.44
C ASN A 182 10.23 -27.63 -37.14
N ALA A 183 9.21 -28.41 -37.51
CA ALA A 183 9.38 -29.63 -38.30
C ALA A 183 9.83 -29.32 -39.72
N ALA A 184 9.21 -28.34 -40.39
CA ALA A 184 9.59 -27.86 -41.71
C ALA A 184 11.02 -27.31 -41.71
N LEU A 185 11.40 -26.53 -40.69
CA LEU A 185 12.77 -26.04 -40.53
C LEU A 185 13.77 -27.17 -40.29
N ALA A 186 13.40 -28.21 -39.53
CA ALA A 186 14.25 -29.38 -39.30
C ALA A 186 14.41 -30.24 -40.56
N GLU A 187 13.39 -30.26 -41.43
CA GLU A 187 13.44 -30.93 -42.73
C GLU A 187 14.30 -30.13 -43.73
N GLU A 188 14.09 -28.81 -43.83
CA GLU A 188 14.86 -27.88 -44.68
C GLU A 188 16.36 -27.91 -44.34
N THR A 189 16.70 -28.02 -43.05
CA THR A 189 18.09 -28.04 -42.57
C THR A 189 18.73 -29.43 -42.60
N GLY A 190 18.00 -30.47 -43.02
CA GLY A 190 18.50 -31.86 -43.03
C GLY A 190 18.67 -32.49 -41.65
N MET A 191 18.13 -31.86 -40.59
CA MET A 191 18.20 -32.38 -39.22
C MET A 191 17.37 -33.66 -39.05
N VAL A 192 16.26 -33.80 -39.78
CA VAL A 192 15.41 -35.01 -39.70
C VAL A 192 16.09 -36.22 -40.36
N SER A 193 16.83 -36.00 -41.45
CA SER A 193 17.52 -37.06 -42.19
C SER A 193 18.90 -37.40 -41.63
N GLY A 194 19.40 -36.65 -40.63
CA GLY A 194 20.72 -36.83 -40.04
C GLY A 194 21.88 -36.32 -40.91
N ASN A 195 21.59 -35.66 -42.02
CA ASN A 195 22.57 -35.20 -43.02
C ASN A 195 22.82 -33.68 -42.96
N ALA A 196 22.43 -33.02 -41.86
CA ALA A 196 22.61 -31.58 -41.70
C ALA A 196 24.10 -31.20 -41.66
N SER A 197 24.50 -30.19 -42.44
CA SER A 197 25.83 -29.59 -42.31
C SER A 197 25.94 -28.77 -41.02
N GLU A 198 27.17 -28.56 -40.53
CA GLU A 198 27.42 -27.80 -39.29
C GLU A 198 26.82 -26.38 -39.35
N ASP A 199 26.94 -25.70 -40.50
CA ASP A 199 26.31 -24.38 -40.73
C ASP A 199 24.78 -24.43 -40.68
N ALA A 200 24.16 -25.51 -41.18
CA ALA A 200 22.71 -25.69 -41.14
C ALA A 200 22.21 -25.97 -39.71
N ILE A 201 23.00 -26.69 -38.91
CA ILE A 201 22.77 -26.91 -37.49
C ILE A 201 22.80 -25.58 -36.73
N ASP A 202 23.80 -24.75 -36.98
CA ASP A 202 23.92 -23.44 -36.35
C ASP A 202 22.81 -22.48 -36.78
N ALA A 203 22.42 -22.49 -38.06
CA ALA A 203 21.29 -21.72 -38.57
C ALA A 203 19.95 -22.16 -37.93
N TYR A 204 19.75 -23.48 -37.77
CA TYR A 204 18.60 -24.05 -37.07
C TYR A 204 18.52 -23.54 -35.63
N PHE A 205 19.62 -23.67 -34.86
CA PHE A 205 19.64 -23.22 -33.47
C PHE A 205 19.55 -21.70 -33.33
N ALA A 206 20.15 -20.92 -34.24
CA ALA A 206 20.04 -19.47 -34.25
C ALA A 206 18.59 -18.99 -34.49
N ARG A 207 17.89 -19.58 -35.48
CA ARG A 207 16.47 -19.27 -35.77
C ARG A 207 15.54 -19.73 -34.64
N LYS A 208 15.77 -20.93 -34.10
CA LYS A 208 15.04 -21.46 -32.93
C LYS A 208 15.25 -20.59 -31.68
N LYS A 209 16.46 -20.08 -31.45
CA LYS A 209 16.82 -19.20 -30.33
C LYS A 209 16.27 -17.78 -30.47
N LYS A 210 16.00 -17.31 -31.70
CA LYS A 210 15.35 -16.01 -31.98
C LYS A 210 13.86 -16.02 -31.55
N ARG A 211 13.23 -17.19 -31.51
CA ARG A 211 11.85 -17.41 -31.04
C ARG A 211 11.81 -17.73 -29.53
N LYS A 212 12.55 -16.99 -28.70
CA LYS A 212 12.37 -17.08 -27.24
C LYS A 212 10.98 -16.56 -26.90
N SER A 213 10.11 -17.45 -26.43
CA SER A 213 8.79 -17.08 -25.93
C SER A 213 8.89 -15.90 -24.98
N THR A 214 8.04 -14.90 -25.18
CA THR A 214 8.07 -13.73 -24.30
C THR A 214 7.62 -14.15 -22.89
N GLN A 215 8.10 -13.50 -21.83
CA GLN A 215 7.62 -13.76 -20.46
C GLN A 215 6.08 -13.68 -20.35
N ARG A 216 5.46 -12.88 -21.23
CA ARG A 216 4.01 -12.73 -21.35
C ARG A 216 3.34 -13.99 -21.92
N GLU A 217 3.89 -14.57 -22.99
CA GLU A 217 3.39 -15.80 -23.60
C GLU A 217 3.50 -17.00 -22.67
N VAL A 218 4.60 -17.10 -21.91
CA VAL A 218 4.82 -18.15 -20.90
C VAL A 218 3.81 -18.01 -19.77
N ALA A 219 3.63 -16.79 -19.24
CA ALA A 219 2.65 -16.53 -18.19
C ALA A 219 1.22 -16.89 -18.63
N GLU A 220 0.86 -16.62 -19.88
CA GLU A 220 -0.43 -17.01 -20.45
C GLU A 220 -0.60 -18.53 -20.61
N GLN A 221 0.45 -19.23 -21.03
CA GLN A 221 0.41 -20.69 -21.13
C GLN A 221 0.20 -21.32 -19.75
N VAL A 222 0.95 -20.85 -18.74
CA VAL A 222 0.81 -21.31 -17.36
C VAL A 222 -0.62 -21.06 -16.86
N ARG A 223 -1.24 -19.91 -17.16
CA ARG A 223 -2.65 -19.67 -16.79
C ARG A 223 -3.60 -20.70 -17.41
N ALA A 224 -3.44 -21.00 -18.69
CA ALA A 224 -4.32 -21.93 -19.42
C ALA A 224 -4.17 -23.38 -18.92
N ASP A 225 -2.93 -23.84 -18.75
CA ASP A 225 -2.65 -25.22 -18.35
C ASP A 225 -3.11 -25.49 -16.91
N PHE A 226 -2.89 -24.53 -16.00
CA PHE A 226 -3.30 -24.69 -14.61
C PHE A 226 -4.82 -24.53 -14.40
N ALA A 227 -5.48 -23.65 -15.16
CA ALA A 227 -6.93 -23.49 -15.08
C ALA A 227 -7.72 -24.71 -15.58
N SER A 228 -7.16 -25.50 -16.50
CA SER A 228 -7.90 -26.55 -17.23
C SER A 228 -7.57 -27.99 -16.81
N SER A 229 -6.39 -28.25 -16.24
CA SER A 229 -5.91 -29.64 -16.08
C SER A 229 -5.19 -29.97 -14.77
N HIS A 230 -4.80 -28.98 -13.96
CA HIS A 230 -3.93 -29.21 -12.78
C HIS A 230 -4.51 -28.75 -11.43
N GLY A 231 -5.64 -28.05 -11.41
CA GLY A 231 -6.27 -27.53 -10.19
C GLY A 231 -7.61 -28.18 -9.87
N LYS A 232 -7.89 -28.44 -8.58
CA LYS A 232 -9.25 -28.71 -8.10
C LYS A 232 -10.06 -27.43 -8.27
N THR A 233 -11.25 -27.51 -8.88
CA THR A 233 -12.19 -26.39 -8.90
C THR A 233 -12.60 -26.06 -7.46
N ALA A 234 -12.29 -24.85 -7.03
CA ALA A 234 -12.62 -24.35 -5.71
C ALA A 234 -13.28 -22.98 -5.82
N GLN A 235 -14.22 -22.73 -4.92
CA GLN A 235 -14.91 -21.46 -4.80
C GLN A 235 -14.53 -20.82 -3.45
N ILE A 236 -14.18 -19.55 -3.49
CA ILE A 236 -14.10 -18.69 -2.33
C ILE A 236 -15.53 -18.39 -1.89
N HIS A 237 -15.94 -19.02 -0.80
CA HIS A 237 -17.29 -18.89 -0.26
C HIS A 237 -17.49 -17.49 0.32
N PHE A 238 -16.53 -16.99 1.10
CA PHE A 238 -16.60 -15.65 1.68
C PHE A 238 -15.22 -14.98 1.70
N ILE A 239 -15.16 -13.71 1.33
CA ILE A 239 -14.00 -12.84 1.56
C ILE A 239 -14.43 -11.58 2.31
N GLY A 240 -13.88 -11.40 3.51
CA GLY A 240 -14.14 -10.27 4.38
C GLY A 240 -12.88 -9.45 4.61
N VAL A 241 -12.82 -8.23 4.10
CA VAL A 241 -11.64 -7.39 4.22
C VAL A 241 -11.91 -6.08 4.94
N TRP A 242 -10.98 -5.67 5.78
CA TRP A 242 -10.93 -4.33 6.37
C TRP A 242 -9.86 -3.50 5.64
N ASP A 243 -10.31 -2.40 5.06
CA ASP A 243 -9.54 -1.32 4.49
C ASP A 243 -8.34 -1.75 3.63
N THR A 244 -8.60 -2.44 2.52
CA THR A 244 -7.55 -2.95 1.64
C THR A 244 -6.70 -1.81 1.08
N VAL A 245 -5.38 -1.85 1.31
CA VAL A 245 -4.42 -0.90 0.71
C VAL A 245 -3.43 -1.64 -0.19
N GLU A 246 -3.25 -1.15 -1.42
CA GLU A 246 -2.35 -1.78 -2.42
C GLU A 246 -0.87 -1.46 -2.20
N SER A 247 -0.57 -0.39 -1.48
CA SER A 247 0.80 0.05 -1.19
C SER A 247 0.91 0.49 0.26
N VAL A 248 1.90 -0.04 0.98
CA VAL A 248 2.36 0.56 2.24
C VAL A 248 3.87 0.76 2.10
N GLY A 249 4.31 2.00 1.86
CA GLY A 249 5.70 2.36 1.62
C GLY A 249 5.87 3.64 0.79
N ILE A 250 7.11 4.01 0.50
CA ILE A 250 7.44 5.19 -0.33
C ILE A 250 6.88 4.96 -1.76
N PRO A 251 6.08 5.89 -2.31
CA PRO A 251 5.34 5.73 -3.59
C PRO A 251 6.18 5.28 -4.80
N LEU A 252 7.49 5.49 -4.81
CA LEU A 252 8.37 5.10 -5.90
C LEU A 252 8.85 3.63 -5.85
N LEU A 253 8.75 2.94 -4.71
CA LEU A 253 9.38 1.63 -4.52
C LEU A 253 8.39 0.45 -4.57
N SER A 254 7.10 0.66 -4.29
CA SER A 254 6.09 -0.40 -4.38
C SER A 254 5.26 -0.29 -5.66
N ARG A 255 5.76 -0.86 -6.76
CA ARG A 255 5.07 -0.90 -8.08
C ARG A 255 4.10 -2.08 -8.25
N ARG A 256 3.79 -2.81 -7.17
CA ARG A 256 3.03 -4.07 -7.25
C ARG A 256 1.57 -3.81 -6.92
N THR A 257 0.69 -4.01 -7.89
CA THR A 257 -0.76 -3.88 -7.74
C THR A 257 -1.41 -5.26 -7.63
N ILE A 258 -2.51 -5.37 -6.89
CA ILE A 258 -3.44 -6.50 -7.09
C ILE A 258 -3.82 -6.41 -8.56
N THR A 259 -3.80 -7.53 -9.28
CA THR A 259 -3.98 -7.57 -10.74
C THR A 259 -5.00 -6.55 -11.21
N ARG A 260 -4.59 -5.78 -12.24
CA ARG A 260 -5.04 -4.45 -12.66
C ARG A 260 -6.57 -4.19 -12.72
N ASN A 261 -7.41 -5.22 -12.64
CA ASN A 261 -8.86 -5.06 -12.57
C ASN A 261 -9.38 -5.54 -11.20
N GLY A 262 -9.80 -4.58 -10.36
CA GLY A 262 -10.71 -4.81 -9.24
C GLY A 262 -12.10 -5.29 -9.67
N GLY A 263 -12.32 -5.42 -10.98
CA GLY A 263 -13.40 -6.16 -11.62
C GLY A 263 -13.55 -7.58 -11.06
N THR A 264 -14.76 -7.94 -10.69
CA THR A 264 -15.15 -9.29 -10.26
C THR A 264 -15.93 -10.06 -11.35
N ARG A 265 -16.15 -9.41 -12.50
CA ARG A 265 -16.94 -9.86 -13.63
C ARG A 265 -16.46 -11.20 -14.19
N ASP A 266 -15.14 -11.37 -14.29
CA ASP A 266 -14.49 -12.59 -14.78
C ASP A 266 -14.03 -13.54 -13.66
N LYS A 267 -14.57 -13.39 -12.43
CA LYS A 267 -14.14 -14.15 -11.25
C LYS A 267 -15.26 -15.03 -10.66
N PRO A 268 -15.74 -16.06 -11.38
CA PRO A 268 -16.86 -16.90 -10.93
C PRO A 268 -16.55 -17.65 -9.62
N GLY A 269 -15.27 -17.75 -9.24
CA GLY A 269 -14.82 -18.37 -8.00
C GLY A 269 -15.13 -17.58 -6.74
N PHE A 270 -15.69 -16.36 -6.78
CA PHE A 270 -16.08 -15.61 -5.59
C PHE A 270 -17.59 -15.63 -5.39
N ARG A 271 -18.05 -15.98 -4.19
CA ARG A 271 -19.48 -16.01 -3.83
C ARG A 271 -19.93 -14.80 -3.00
N HIS A 272 -19.32 -14.57 -1.83
CA HIS A 272 -19.67 -13.42 -0.98
C HIS A 272 -18.46 -12.54 -0.70
N ILE A 273 -18.55 -11.24 -1.00
CA ILE A 273 -17.50 -10.24 -0.77
C ILE A 273 -18.03 -9.18 0.20
N ARG A 274 -17.25 -8.90 1.24
CA ARG A 274 -17.49 -7.81 2.21
C ARG A 274 -16.25 -6.96 2.37
N HIS A 275 -16.41 -5.64 2.28
CA HIS A 275 -15.31 -4.69 2.45
C HIS A 275 -15.72 -3.55 3.39
N ALA A 276 -15.11 -3.51 4.58
CA ALA A 276 -15.22 -2.37 5.48
C ALA A 276 -14.15 -1.34 5.12
N LEU A 277 -14.52 -0.08 4.92
CA LEU A 277 -13.64 0.98 4.44
C LEU A 277 -13.54 2.12 5.45
N SER A 278 -12.35 2.67 5.67
CA SER A 278 -12.15 3.83 6.55
C SER A 278 -12.47 5.14 5.82
N LEU A 279 -13.42 5.92 6.32
CA LEU A 279 -13.84 7.17 5.67
C LEU A 279 -12.92 8.34 6.02
N ASP A 280 -12.43 8.38 7.26
CA ASP A 280 -11.67 9.53 7.78
C ASP A 280 -10.15 9.35 7.60
N GLU A 281 -9.69 8.34 6.86
CA GLU A 281 -8.28 8.17 6.50
C GLU A 281 -7.85 9.17 5.42
N VAL A 282 -6.78 9.92 5.71
CA VAL A 282 -6.31 11.03 4.86
C VAL A 282 -4.92 10.83 4.28
N ARG A 283 -4.22 9.74 4.63
CA ARG A 283 -2.91 9.45 4.06
C ARG A 283 -3.07 9.00 2.61
N SER A 284 -2.45 9.73 1.68
CA SER A 284 -2.60 9.44 0.25
C SER A 284 -2.08 8.05 -0.12
N SER A 285 -1.05 7.56 0.57
CA SER A 285 -0.51 6.21 0.41
C SER A 285 -1.46 5.09 0.86
N PHE A 286 -2.46 5.41 1.68
CA PHE A 286 -3.49 4.49 2.15
C PHE A 286 -4.76 4.62 1.32
N ALA A 287 -4.70 5.00 0.05
CA ALA A 287 -5.88 4.97 -0.81
C ALA A 287 -6.45 3.53 -0.87
N PRO A 288 -7.75 3.33 -0.59
CA PRO A 288 -8.30 1.99 -0.49
C PRO A 288 -8.54 1.41 -1.89
N ARG A 289 -8.26 0.12 -2.05
CA ARG A 289 -8.57 -0.60 -3.28
C ARG A 289 -10.00 -1.10 -3.23
N LEU A 290 -10.90 -0.44 -3.93
CA LEU A 290 -12.30 -0.87 -3.98
C LEU A 290 -12.46 -2.18 -4.79
N TYR A 291 -13.60 -2.86 -4.60
CA TYR A 291 -14.16 -3.78 -5.59
C TYR A 291 -15.10 -2.98 -6.50
N TRP A 292 -15.22 -3.38 -7.76
CA TRP A 292 -16.13 -2.72 -8.69
C TRP A 292 -16.66 -3.72 -9.70
N ASP A 293 -17.98 -3.85 -9.77
CA ASP A 293 -18.73 -4.68 -10.72
C ASP A 293 -20.22 -4.46 -10.46
N GLU A 294 -20.91 -3.78 -11.38
CA GLU A 294 -22.35 -3.46 -11.24
C GLU A 294 -23.22 -4.72 -11.37
N ASP A 295 -22.70 -5.75 -12.05
CA ASP A 295 -23.40 -6.98 -12.37
C ASP A 295 -23.09 -8.12 -11.38
N TYR A 296 -22.34 -7.89 -10.29
CA TYR A 296 -21.89 -8.99 -9.41
C TYR A 296 -23.02 -9.70 -8.65
N ALA A 297 -24.19 -9.05 -8.54
CA ALA A 297 -25.41 -9.66 -8.01
C ALA A 297 -26.11 -10.51 -9.09
N LEU A 298 -25.45 -11.56 -9.57
CA LEU A 298 -26.08 -12.52 -10.48
C LEU A 298 -26.92 -13.53 -9.68
N ASP A 299 -28.18 -13.66 -10.11
CA ASP A 299 -29.25 -14.54 -9.65
C ASP A 299 -29.82 -14.29 -8.24
N GLU A 300 -30.76 -13.34 -8.15
CA GLU A 300 -31.74 -13.27 -7.04
C GLU A 300 -32.70 -14.48 -7.01
N HIS A 301 -32.78 -15.25 -8.10
CA HIS A 301 -33.76 -16.32 -8.27
C HIS A 301 -33.30 -17.69 -7.71
N ASP A 302 -32.00 -17.87 -7.41
CA ASP A 302 -31.46 -19.04 -6.71
C ASP A 302 -30.51 -18.63 -5.56
N PRO A 303 -30.99 -18.61 -4.31
CA PRO A 303 -30.18 -18.30 -3.12
C PRO A 303 -28.95 -19.22 -2.97
N ALA A 304 -28.99 -20.44 -3.52
CA ALA A 304 -27.87 -21.38 -3.47
C ALA A 304 -26.74 -21.00 -4.45
N ARG A 305 -27.00 -20.10 -5.41
CA ARG A 305 -26.03 -19.59 -6.40
C ARG A 305 -25.77 -18.09 -6.31
N ALA A 306 -26.55 -17.36 -5.52
CA ALA A 306 -26.44 -15.91 -5.36
C ALA A 306 -25.01 -15.45 -5.00
N ARG A 307 -24.48 -14.53 -5.82
CA ARG A 307 -23.22 -13.83 -5.56
C ARG A 307 -23.52 -12.45 -4.98
N THR A 308 -22.79 -12.03 -3.95
CA THR A 308 -23.10 -10.77 -3.25
C THR A 308 -21.83 -9.96 -2.96
N LEU A 309 -21.85 -8.68 -3.30
CA LEU A 309 -20.80 -7.72 -2.96
C LEU A 309 -21.40 -6.61 -2.10
N ARG A 310 -20.86 -6.43 -0.88
CA ARG A 310 -21.18 -5.26 -0.05
C ARG A 310 -19.91 -4.56 0.37
N GLN A 311 -19.85 -3.26 0.10
CA GLN A 311 -18.78 -2.39 0.57
C GLN A 311 -19.42 -1.30 1.41
N ARG A 312 -18.82 -0.96 2.55
CA ARG A 312 -19.43 -0.09 3.55
C ARG A 312 -18.40 0.87 4.15
N TRP A 313 -18.73 2.15 4.19
CA TRP A 313 -17.91 3.17 4.85
C TRP A 313 -18.15 3.17 6.36
N PHE A 314 -17.06 3.11 7.12
CA PHE A 314 -17.03 3.26 8.58
C PHE A 314 -16.27 4.53 8.95
N ARG A 315 -16.65 5.15 10.09
CA ARG A 315 -15.98 6.34 10.61
C ARG A 315 -14.63 5.95 11.22
N GLY A 316 -13.72 6.90 11.26
CA GLY A 316 -12.35 6.73 11.74
C GLY A 316 -11.33 6.45 10.64
N VAL A 317 -10.06 6.43 11.06
CA VAL A 317 -8.90 6.15 10.20
C VAL A 317 -8.68 4.65 10.00
N HIS A 318 -7.62 4.25 9.28
CA HIS A 318 -7.34 2.86 8.93
C HIS A 318 -7.49 1.84 10.08
N SER A 319 -6.89 2.11 11.24
CA SER A 319 -6.95 1.23 12.42
C SER A 319 -8.22 1.41 13.26
N ASP A 320 -8.97 2.49 13.06
CA ASP A 320 -10.33 2.63 13.63
C ASP A 320 -11.33 1.70 12.92
N VAL A 321 -10.98 1.12 11.77
CA VAL A 321 -11.81 0.15 11.05
C VAL A 321 -11.23 -1.25 11.13
N GLY A 322 -9.91 -1.39 11.04
CA GLY A 322 -9.24 -2.70 11.10
C GLY A 322 -8.82 -3.17 12.49
N GLY A 323 -8.88 -2.31 13.51
CA GLY A 323 -8.35 -2.58 14.84
C GLY A 323 -6.85 -2.26 14.96
N GLY A 324 -6.30 -2.48 16.16
CA GLY A 324 -4.91 -2.17 16.51
C GLY A 324 -4.72 -1.03 17.51
N TYR A 325 -5.78 -0.29 17.86
CA TYR A 325 -5.78 0.67 18.97
C TYR A 325 -6.08 -0.02 20.30
N ASP A 326 -5.84 0.69 21.41
CA ASP A 326 -6.13 0.21 22.76
C ASP A 326 -7.57 -0.30 22.89
N VAL A 327 -7.76 -1.36 23.67
CA VAL A 327 -9.07 -1.98 23.90
C VAL A 327 -10.11 -1.00 24.43
N ASN A 328 -9.71 0.05 25.16
CA ASN A 328 -10.61 1.08 25.67
C ASN A 328 -10.95 2.16 24.62
N GLU A 329 -10.18 2.22 23.53
CA GLU A 329 -10.32 3.18 22.43
C GLU A 329 -10.90 2.51 21.17
N SER A 330 -11.10 1.18 21.21
CA SER A 330 -11.43 0.35 20.05
C SER A 330 -12.88 0.44 19.58
N GLY A 331 -13.72 1.32 20.15
CA GLY A 331 -15.16 1.36 19.91
C GLY A 331 -15.55 1.53 18.43
N LEU A 332 -14.78 2.29 17.64
CA LEU A 332 -15.00 2.39 16.19
C LEU A 332 -14.65 1.06 15.47
N SER A 333 -13.53 0.44 15.84
CA SER A 333 -13.09 -0.81 15.19
C SER A 333 -13.98 -2.00 15.54
N ASP A 334 -14.54 -2.02 16.76
CA ASP A 334 -15.46 -3.07 17.21
C ASP A 334 -16.77 -3.03 16.42
N GLN A 335 -17.26 -1.85 16.01
CA GLN A 335 -18.41 -1.76 15.10
C GLN A 335 -18.13 -2.39 13.73
N ALA A 336 -16.96 -2.12 13.16
CA ALA A 336 -16.56 -2.70 11.89
C ALA A 336 -16.36 -4.23 11.99
N LEU A 337 -15.89 -4.72 13.13
CA LEU A 337 -15.82 -6.15 13.44
C LEU A 337 -17.21 -6.77 13.52
N HIS A 338 -18.12 -6.20 14.31
CA HIS A 338 -19.48 -6.72 14.48
C HIS A 338 -20.23 -6.80 13.15
N TRP A 339 -20.12 -5.78 12.30
CA TRP A 339 -20.71 -5.83 10.96
C TRP A 339 -20.13 -6.98 10.13
N MET A 340 -18.79 -7.12 10.10
CA MET A 340 -18.16 -8.20 9.33
C MET A 340 -18.58 -9.59 9.83
N LEU A 341 -18.64 -9.77 11.15
CA LEU A 341 -19.09 -11.03 11.77
C LEU A 341 -20.54 -11.33 11.40
N ALA A 342 -21.45 -10.37 11.54
CA ALA A 342 -22.86 -10.54 11.17
C ALA A 342 -23.02 -10.92 9.69
N GLU A 343 -22.26 -10.29 8.79
CA GLU A 343 -22.29 -10.62 7.36
C GLU A 343 -21.71 -12.01 7.08
N ALA A 344 -20.65 -12.42 7.78
CA ALA A 344 -20.05 -13.74 7.60
C ALA A 344 -20.95 -14.85 8.17
N GLU A 345 -21.59 -14.63 9.31
CA GLU A 345 -22.56 -15.53 9.94
C GLU A 345 -23.82 -15.69 9.07
N ALA A 346 -24.32 -14.61 8.49
CA ALA A 346 -25.40 -14.66 7.51
C ALA A 346 -25.03 -15.50 6.27
N CYS A 347 -23.73 -15.62 5.96
CA CYS A 347 -23.20 -16.49 4.93
C CYS A 347 -22.79 -17.89 5.45
N GLY A 348 -23.04 -18.23 6.71
CA GLY A 348 -22.83 -19.55 7.28
C GLY A 348 -21.53 -19.75 8.08
N LEU A 349 -20.74 -18.70 8.35
CA LEU A 349 -19.59 -18.80 9.25
C LEU A 349 -20.05 -19.28 10.63
N ARG A 350 -19.39 -20.31 11.16
CA ARG A 350 -19.63 -20.80 12.53
C ARG A 350 -18.62 -20.16 13.47
N ARG A 351 -19.06 -19.67 14.63
CA ARG A 351 -18.19 -19.10 15.66
C ARG A 351 -18.81 -19.28 17.04
N GLU A 352 -17.99 -19.12 18.06
CA GLU A 352 -18.46 -19.03 19.44
C GLU A 352 -19.10 -17.66 19.71
N PRO A 353 -20.07 -17.60 20.64
CA PRO A 353 -20.53 -16.34 21.20
C PRO A 353 -19.33 -15.59 21.78
N ASP A 354 -19.31 -14.27 21.61
CA ASP A 354 -18.27 -13.47 22.26
C ASP A 354 -18.55 -13.38 23.76
N THR A 355 -17.96 -14.31 24.51
CA THR A 355 -18.04 -14.40 25.96
C THR A 355 -16.99 -13.57 26.67
N ARG A 356 -16.15 -12.82 25.93
CA ARG A 356 -15.11 -11.95 26.51
C ARG A 356 -15.66 -10.60 26.97
N ALA A 357 -16.94 -10.31 26.71
CA ALA A 357 -17.59 -9.04 27.08
C ALA A 357 -19.05 -9.18 27.61
N PRO A 358 -19.36 -10.08 28.56
CA PRO A 358 -20.69 -10.11 29.18
C PRO A 358 -20.85 -8.87 30.07
N GLY A 359 -21.58 -7.86 29.59
CA GLY A 359 -21.83 -6.61 30.31
C GLY A 359 -20.86 -5.45 30.02
N ALA A 360 -20.10 -5.48 28.92
CA ALA A 360 -19.21 -4.38 28.56
C ALA A 360 -20.01 -3.08 28.34
N GLN A 361 -19.69 -2.04 29.12
CA GLN A 361 -20.13 -0.67 28.84
C GLN A 361 -19.80 -0.32 27.38
N ALA A 362 -20.67 0.45 26.73
CA ALA A 362 -20.42 0.94 25.38
C ALA A 362 -19.09 1.72 25.37
N LYS A 363 -18.12 1.20 24.63
CA LYS A 363 -16.80 1.84 24.50
C LYS A 363 -16.94 3.21 23.84
N PRO A 364 -16.09 4.19 24.20
CA PRO A 364 -16.10 5.48 23.54
C PRO A 364 -15.72 5.33 22.06
N TYR A 365 -16.32 6.18 21.24
CA TYR A 365 -15.96 6.31 19.83
C TYR A 365 -14.89 7.39 19.70
N ILE A 366 -13.63 7.00 19.57
CA ILE A 366 -12.50 7.91 19.45
C ILE A 366 -12.03 7.91 18.00
N ALA A 367 -11.96 9.08 17.38
CA ALA A 367 -11.40 9.21 16.03
C ALA A 367 -9.92 9.60 16.14
N HIS A 368 -9.05 8.64 15.81
CA HIS A 368 -7.60 8.81 15.91
C HIS A 368 -7.02 9.57 14.72
N ASP A 369 -5.76 9.99 14.82
CA ASP A 369 -5.04 10.67 13.74
C ASP A 369 -3.61 10.20 13.53
N THR A 370 -3.46 9.05 12.88
CA THR A 370 -2.14 8.48 12.60
C THR A 370 -1.16 9.44 11.91
N PRO A 371 -1.55 10.27 10.90
CA PRO A 371 -0.60 11.22 10.33
C PRO A 371 -0.14 12.33 11.29
N TYR A 372 -0.91 12.66 12.33
CA TYR A 372 -0.47 13.62 13.34
C TYR A 372 0.56 13.00 14.29
N ASP A 373 0.37 11.72 14.63
CA ASP A 373 1.31 10.97 15.47
C ASP A 373 2.63 10.66 14.75
N THR A 374 2.58 10.52 13.42
CA THR A 374 3.73 10.25 12.56
C THR A 374 3.78 11.27 11.40
N PRO A 375 4.42 12.44 11.62
CA PRO A 375 4.35 13.60 10.71
C PRO A 375 4.87 13.36 9.29
N TRP A 376 5.71 12.35 9.09
CA TRP A 376 6.17 11.92 7.76
C TRP A 376 5.01 11.59 6.82
N TRP A 377 3.86 11.17 7.34
CA TRP A 377 2.68 10.94 6.51
C TRP A 377 2.06 12.24 6.00
N GLY A 378 2.16 13.35 6.75
CA GLY A 378 1.78 14.67 6.27
C GLY A 378 2.64 15.13 5.09
N VAL A 379 3.92 14.75 5.10
CA VAL A 379 4.86 14.99 3.99
C VAL A 379 4.63 14.01 2.84
N ALA A 380 4.22 12.78 3.10
CA ALA A 380 3.95 11.77 2.07
C ALA A 380 2.71 12.09 1.21
N GLY A 381 1.96 13.12 1.56
CA GLY A 381 0.79 13.60 0.83
C GLY A 381 -0.52 13.23 1.52
N LEU A 382 -1.44 14.19 1.54
CA LEU A 382 -2.76 14.08 2.16
C LEU A 382 -3.88 14.16 1.11
N SER A 383 -4.93 13.38 1.31
CA SER A 383 -6.11 13.32 0.46
C SER A 383 -7.35 13.02 1.28
N VAL A 384 -8.52 13.07 0.66
CA VAL A 384 -9.79 12.68 1.27
C VAL A 384 -10.39 11.54 0.47
N ARG A 385 -11.08 10.62 1.14
CA ARG A 385 -11.74 9.49 0.51
C ARG A 385 -13.19 9.85 0.18
N THR A 386 -13.64 9.42 -0.99
CA THR A 386 -15.03 9.60 -1.46
C THR A 386 -15.48 8.37 -2.24
N ASN A 387 -16.75 8.34 -2.60
CA ASN A 387 -17.22 7.43 -3.64
C ASN A 387 -16.47 7.71 -4.96
N VAL A 388 -15.91 6.67 -5.56
CA VAL A 388 -15.08 6.76 -6.78
C VAL A 388 -15.91 6.35 -7.99
N THR A 389 -15.87 7.16 -9.05
CA THR A 389 -16.29 6.75 -10.40
C THR A 389 -15.14 6.03 -11.09
N HIS A 390 -15.32 4.74 -11.38
CA HIS A 390 -14.44 3.97 -12.24
C HIS A 390 -14.76 4.28 -13.70
N ARG A 391 -13.75 4.49 -14.54
CA ARG A 391 -13.94 4.56 -16.00
C ARG A 391 -13.43 3.28 -16.63
N ASP A 392 -14.32 2.54 -17.31
CA ASP A 392 -13.94 1.41 -18.16
C ASP A 392 -14.21 1.79 -19.62
N GLY A 393 -13.13 2.07 -20.37
CA GLY A 393 -13.25 2.71 -21.69
C GLY A 393 -13.89 4.10 -21.60
N ASP A 394 -14.98 4.30 -22.33
CA ASP A 394 -15.74 5.56 -22.37
C ASP A 394 -16.87 5.64 -21.32
N GLU A 395 -17.17 4.54 -20.61
CA GLU A 395 -18.25 4.49 -19.61
C GLU A 395 -17.74 4.80 -18.21
N ALA A 396 -18.45 5.68 -17.49
CA ALA A 396 -18.15 6.05 -16.11
C ALA A 396 -19.16 5.37 -15.16
N HIS A 397 -18.67 4.39 -14.40
CA HIS A 397 -19.46 3.63 -13.42
C HIS A 397 -19.22 4.18 -12.01
N ARG A 398 -20.28 4.50 -11.27
CA ARG A 398 -20.17 4.96 -9.88
C ARG A 398 -20.17 3.76 -8.95
N ILE A 399 -19.05 3.53 -8.25
CA ILE A 399 -18.98 2.45 -7.26
C ILE A 399 -19.88 2.83 -6.08
N ARG A 400 -21.02 2.14 -5.92
CA ARG A 400 -21.93 2.34 -4.80
C ARG A 400 -21.34 1.69 -3.55
N VAL A 401 -20.72 2.49 -2.69
CA VAL A 401 -20.34 2.08 -1.34
C VAL A 401 -21.44 2.52 -0.39
N LEU A 402 -21.96 1.61 0.41
CA LEU A 402 -23.02 1.91 1.37
C LEU A 402 -22.48 2.87 2.43
N GLY A 403 -23.12 4.04 2.55
CA GLY A 403 -22.82 5.02 3.60
C GLY A 403 -23.34 4.61 4.99
N GLU A 404 -24.05 3.48 5.07
CA GLU A 404 -24.80 3.09 6.26
C GLU A 404 -23.90 2.65 7.44
N GLY A 405 -22.58 2.48 7.25
CA GLY A 405 -21.64 1.93 8.26
C GLY A 405 -21.23 2.83 9.39
N ALA A 406 -21.77 4.02 9.40
CA ALA A 406 -21.90 4.79 10.61
C ALA A 406 -23.09 5.72 10.47
N ALA A 407 -24.30 5.17 10.61
CA ALA A 407 -25.12 5.79 11.65
C ALA A 407 -24.34 5.55 12.95
N LEU A 408 -23.37 6.44 13.24
CA LEU A 408 -23.07 6.73 14.63
C LEU A 408 -24.45 6.83 15.27
N ASP A 409 -24.68 6.14 16.38
CA ASP A 409 -25.76 6.53 17.26
C ASP A 409 -25.79 8.07 17.24
N PRO A 410 -26.91 8.73 16.90
CA PRO A 410 -26.96 10.18 16.86
C PRO A 410 -26.42 10.83 18.16
N GLN A 411 -26.38 10.07 19.26
CA GLN A 411 -25.83 10.43 20.56
C GLN A 411 -24.33 10.07 20.75
N ALA A 412 -23.73 9.26 19.88
CA ALA A 412 -22.32 8.89 19.92
C ALA A 412 -21.42 10.13 19.74
N ARG A 413 -20.79 10.54 20.84
CA ARG A 413 -19.75 11.57 20.81
C ARG A 413 -18.47 10.98 20.24
N ILE A 414 -18.07 11.46 19.06
CA ILE A 414 -16.71 11.23 18.56
C ILE A 414 -15.74 12.13 19.33
N TYR A 415 -14.85 11.53 20.10
CA TYR A 415 -13.72 12.26 20.67
C TYR A 415 -12.68 12.47 19.57
N SER A 416 -12.56 13.72 19.12
CA SER A 416 -11.54 14.13 18.14
C SER A 416 -10.29 14.62 18.85
N VAL A 417 -9.14 14.08 18.46
CA VAL A 417 -7.81 14.55 18.86
C VAL A 417 -7.37 15.84 18.11
N TRP A 418 -8.11 16.24 17.07
CA TRP A 418 -7.78 17.32 16.13
C TRP A 418 -8.04 18.75 16.66
N LYS A 419 -8.02 18.97 17.98
CA LYS A 419 -8.33 20.29 18.55
C LYS A 419 -7.19 21.30 18.30
N SER A 420 -7.53 22.57 18.11
CA SER A 420 -6.54 23.65 17.89
C SER A 420 -5.54 23.78 19.05
N ALA A 421 -5.98 23.53 20.28
CA ALA A 421 -5.12 23.52 21.47
C ALA A 421 -4.08 22.39 21.46
N THR A 422 -4.25 21.35 20.63
CA THR A 422 -3.35 20.19 20.57
C THR A 422 -2.00 20.55 19.96
N LEU A 423 -1.97 21.40 18.91
CA LEU A 423 -0.72 21.74 18.22
C LEU A 423 0.29 22.46 19.13
N LEU A 424 -0.15 23.52 19.81
CA LEU A 424 0.72 24.32 20.70
C LEU A 424 1.09 23.59 21.99
N ARG A 425 0.29 22.60 22.42
CA ARG A 425 0.60 21.73 23.58
C ARG A 425 1.47 20.53 23.22
N ASN A 426 1.73 20.31 21.93
CA ASN A 426 2.51 19.16 21.48
C ASN A 426 4.01 19.44 21.65
N HIS A 427 4.67 18.75 22.58
CA HIS A 427 6.12 18.86 22.79
C HIS A 427 6.94 18.55 21.51
N ARG A 428 6.44 17.66 20.64
CA ARG A 428 7.12 17.30 19.38
C ARG A 428 7.14 18.46 18.39
N PHE A 429 6.13 19.32 18.42
CA PHE A 429 6.11 20.54 17.60
C PHE A 429 7.24 21.48 18.00
N TRP A 430 7.37 21.77 19.29
CA TRP A 430 8.44 22.65 19.80
C TRP A 430 9.83 22.06 19.62
N LEU A 431 9.98 20.74 19.80
CA LEU A 431 11.23 20.04 19.49
C LEU A 431 11.59 20.17 18.00
N ALA A 432 10.64 19.92 17.11
CA ALA A 432 10.86 20.05 15.67
C ALA A 432 11.21 21.48 15.26
N LEU A 433 10.54 22.49 15.85
CA LEU A 433 10.83 23.89 15.64
C LEU A 433 12.25 24.26 16.13
N GLY A 434 12.65 23.77 17.30
CA GLY A 434 14.00 23.96 17.82
C GLY A 434 15.06 23.33 16.90
N CYS A 435 14.88 22.08 16.49
CA CYS A 435 15.76 21.42 15.52
C CYS A 435 15.84 22.19 14.21
N PHE A 436 14.71 22.66 13.68
CA PHE A 436 14.67 23.47 12.46
C PHE A 436 15.55 24.71 12.57
N PHE A 437 15.43 25.49 13.65
CA PHE A 437 16.28 26.66 13.84
C PHE A 437 17.76 26.30 14.03
N ILE A 438 18.08 25.21 14.74
CA ILE A 438 19.46 24.73 14.89
C ILE A 438 20.08 24.40 13.53
N PHE A 439 19.38 23.63 12.69
CA PHE A 439 19.87 23.29 11.36
C PHE A 439 19.94 24.50 10.44
N LEU A 440 18.97 25.41 10.52
CA LEU A 440 18.98 26.66 9.73
C LEU A 440 20.20 27.52 10.08
N LEU A 441 20.51 27.65 11.38
CA LEU A 441 21.70 28.36 11.86
C LEU A 441 22.99 27.67 11.40
N ALA A 442 23.05 26.33 11.46
CA ALA A 442 24.21 25.56 11.01
C ALA A 442 24.45 25.70 9.49
N CYS A 443 23.40 25.61 8.67
CA CYS A 443 23.50 25.83 7.22
C CYS A 443 23.94 27.27 6.89
N GLY A 444 23.42 28.27 7.60
CA GLY A 444 23.85 29.66 7.45
C GLY A 444 25.32 29.87 7.80
N TRP A 445 25.78 29.26 8.90
CA TRP A 445 27.19 29.32 9.33
C TRP A 445 28.12 28.64 8.33
N LEU A 446 27.79 27.41 7.88
CA LEU A 446 28.60 26.67 6.90
C LEU A 446 28.64 27.35 5.53
N GLY A 447 27.50 27.89 5.06
CA GLY A 447 27.44 28.63 3.81
C GLY A 447 28.29 29.89 3.84
N HIS A 448 28.30 30.60 4.98
CA HIS A 448 29.15 31.77 5.15
C HIS A 448 30.65 31.40 5.20
N ALA A 449 31.00 30.37 5.97
CA ALA A 449 32.37 29.86 6.08
C ALA A 449 32.91 29.31 4.74
N ALA A 450 32.03 28.74 3.91
CA ALA A 450 32.37 28.27 2.57
C ALA A 450 32.67 29.43 1.59
N LEU A 451 32.02 30.58 1.77
CA LEU A 451 32.18 31.74 0.88
C LEU A 451 33.32 32.68 1.29
N HIS A 452 33.73 32.68 2.56
CA HIS A 452 34.70 33.64 3.09
C HIS A 452 35.71 32.95 4.01
N ALA A 453 36.93 32.73 3.53
CA ALA A 453 38.01 32.15 4.34
C ALA A 453 38.50 33.09 5.47
N ASP A 454 38.30 34.41 5.32
CA ASP A 454 38.86 35.45 6.21
C ASP A 454 37.81 36.34 6.92
N ALA A 455 36.50 36.06 6.79
CA ALA A 455 35.47 36.90 7.40
C ALA A 455 35.19 36.53 8.87
N GLY A 456 35.20 37.54 9.75
CA GLY A 456 34.90 37.40 11.17
C GLY A 456 33.50 36.86 11.46
N VAL A 457 33.39 36.16 12.59
CA VAL A 457 32.21 35.37 13.00
C VAL A 457 31.04 36.27 13.43
N GLY A 458 30.17 36.67 12.50
CA GLY A 458 29.04 37.56 12.80
C GLY A 458 27.72 37.12 12.16
N PHE A 459 26.99 36.21 12.82
CA PHE A 459 25.64 35.78 12.38
C PHE A 459 24.66 36.96 12.15
N VAL A 460 24.73 37.98 13.01
CA VAL A 460 23.85 39.16 12.96
C VAL A 460 24.15 40.03 11.74
N ASP A 461 25.41 40.12 11.34
CA ASP A 461 25.82 40.93 10.19
C ASP A 461 25.46 40.23 8.86
N ALA A 462 25.55 38.89 8.81
CA ALA A 462 25.07 38.10 7.67
C ALA A 462 23.54 38.13 7.50
N ALA A 463 22.79 38.01 8.60
CA ALA A 463 21.32 38.13 8.58
C ALA A 463 20.85 39.54 8.17
N ARG A 464 21.58 40.60 8.59
CA ARG A 464 21.31 41.99 8.20
C ARG A 464 21.57 42.29 6.72
N GLN A 465 22.48 41.55 6.08
CA GLN A 465 22.76 41.66 4.65
C GLN A 465 21.77 40.87 3.77
N GLY A 466 20.73 40.29 4.37
CA GLY A 466 19.57 39.73 3.65
C GLY A 466 19.78 38.34 3.05
N GLY A 467 20.87 37.63 3.40
CA GLY A 467 21.17 36.31 2.84
C GLY A 467 21.46 35.28 3.91
N PHE A 468 20.58 34.29 4.08
CA PHE A 468 21.05 32.98 4.53
C PHE A 468 21.92 32.43 3.40
N GLY A 469 23.25 32.52 3.55
CA GLY A 469 24.23 32.46 2.46
C GLY A 469 24.24 31.22 1.55
N PHE A 470 23.44 30.19 1.83
CA PHE A 470 23.35 28.98 1.01
C PHE A 470 22.71 29.24 -0.37
N ASP A 471 21.63 30.01 -0.43
CA ASP A 471 20.94 30.38 -1.68
C ASP A 471 21.79 31.38 -2.51
N ALA A 472 22.53 32.26 -1.83
CA ALA A 472 23.51 33.14 -2.48
C ALA A 472 24.73 32.34 -3.02
N TRP A 473 25.20 31.33 -2.28
CA TRP A 473 26.25 30.41 -2.72
C TRP A 473 25.80 29.60 -3.95
N GLN A 474 24.61 28.98 -3.92
CA GLN A 474 24.09 28.20 -5.06
C GLN A 474 23.88 29.07 -6.30
N ARG A 475 23.30 30.28 -6.15
CA ARG A 475 23.14 31.22 -7.27
C ARG A 475 24.47 31.72 -7.80
N GLY A 476 25.43 32.03 -6.93
CA GLY A 476 26.78 32.45 -7.30
C GLY A 476 27.56 31.35 -8.03
N PHE A 477 27.51 30.13 -7.52
CA PHE A 477 28.09 28.94 -8.13
C PHE A 477 27.49 28.68 -9.52
N LEU A 478 26.16 28.74 -9.65
CA LEU A 478 25.47 28.54 -10.92
C LEU A 478 25.75 29.66 -11.94
N ALA A 479 25.74 30.93 -11.51
CA ALA A 479 26.08 32.06 -12.35
C ALA A 479 27.52 31.94 -12.89
N ALA A 480 28.44 31.43 -12.08
CA ALA A 480 29.81 31.12 -12.49
C ALA A 480 29.87 29.95 -13.49
N CYS A 481 29.07 28.88 -13.30
CA CYS A 481 28.98 27.77 -14.25
C CYS A 481 28.35 28.16 -15.61
N LEU A 482 27.47 29.17 -15.66
CA LEU A 482 26.74 29.56 -16.87
C LEU A 482 27.37 30.75 -17.63
N GLY A 483 28.21 31.57 -16.96
CA GLY A 483 28.68 32.86 -17.49
C GLY A 483 30.02 32.82 -18.23
N ASP A 484 31.03 32.12 -17.70
CA ASP A 484 32.36 32.03 -18.31
C ASP A 484 33.15 30.83 -17.74
N TRP A 485 33.11 29.68 -18.43
CA TRP A 485 33.60 28.39 -17.91
C TRP A 485 35.10 28.38 -17.63
N ALA A 486 35.88 29.22 -18.33
CA ALA A 486 37.34 29.28 -18.21
C ALA A 486 37.81 30.03 -16.94
N HIS A 487 36.93 30.80 -16.31
CA HIS A 487 37.25 31.63 -15.15
C HIS A 487 36.13 31.57 -14.12
N CYS A 488 35.80 30.38 -13.61
CA CYS A 488 35.05 30.27 -12.35
C CYS A 488 35.96 30.80 -11.21
N PRO A 489 35.84 32.06 -10.73
CA PRO A 489 36.82 32.66 -9.85
C PRO A 489 36.24 32.72 -8.44
N ALA A 490 36.40 31.62 -7.72
CA ALA A 490 36.58 31.60 -6.27
C ALA A 490 36.82 30.15 -5.93
N ALA A 491 37.89 29.88 -5.17
CA ALA A 491 38.20 28.56 -4.66
C ALA A 491 36.91 27.83 -4.28
N LEU A 492 36.57 26.76 -5.04
CA LEU A 492 35.60 25.79 -4.56
C LEU A 492 36.02 25.51 -3.12
N PRO A 493 35.13 25.66 -2.12
CA PRO A 493 35.38 25.11 -0.81
C PRO A 493 35.88 23.69 -1.04
N SER A 494 36.89 23.24 -0.30
CA SER A 494 37.39 21.87 -0.45
C SER A 494 36.20 20.92 -0.65
N PRO A 495 36.24 19.93 -1.56
CA PRO A 495 35.10 19.05 -1.83
C PRO A 495 34.42 18.51 -0.56
N ALA A 496 35.20 18.38 0.53
CA ALA A 496 34.73 18.11 1.88
C ALA A 496 33.74 19.16 2.43
N ALA A 497 34.03 20.47 2.35
CA ALA A 497 33.16 21.54 2.82
C ALA A 497 31.83 21.60 2.04
N ALA A 498 31.87 21.40 0.72
CA ALA A 498 30.65 21.30 -0.09
C ALA A 498 29.81 20.06 0.28
N ALA A 499 30.45 18.91 0.51
CA ALA A 499 29.78 17.70 0.98
C ALA A 499 29.17 17.89 2.39
N TRP A 500 29.85 18.58 3.30
CA TRP A 500 29.31 18.94 4.62
C TRP A 500 28.11 19.88 4.50
N ALA A 501 28.17 20.93 3.68
CA ALA A 501 27.04 21.84 3.47
C ALA A 501 25.79 21.08 2.99
N VAL A 502 25.94 20.20 1.99
CA VAL A 502 24.83 19.35 1.51
C VAL A 502 24.34 18.38 2.60
N GLY A 503 25.26 17.79 3.38
CA GLY A 503 24.91 16.90 4.49
C GLY A 503 24.08 17.59 5.59
N PHE A 504 24.43 18.83 5.94
CA PHE A 504 23.66 19.64 6.89
C PHE A 504 22.32 20.07 6.31
N ASP A 505 22.25 20.35 5.00
CA ASP A 505 20.99 20.68 4.34
C ASP A 505 20.02 19.49 4.31
N PHE A 506 20.50 18.24 4.15
CA PHE A 506 19.66 17.07 4.40
C PHE A 506 19.13 16.99 5.84
N GLY A 507 19.90 17.44 6.82
CA GLY A 507 19.46 17.60 8.21
C GLY A 507 18.37 18.66 8.36
N LEU A 508 18.54 19.81 7.68
CA LEU A 508 17.53 20.87 7.60
C LEU A 508 16.24 20.37 6.95
N ILE A 509 16.34 19.64 5.84
CA ILE A 509 15.23 18.98 5.16
C ILE A 509 14.49 18.05 6.12
N ALA A 510 15.20 17.17 6.82
CA ALA A 510 14.55 16.26 7.76
C ALA A 510 13.82 17.02 8.90
N ALA A 511 14.43 18.10 9.42
CA ALA A 511 13.86 18.89 10.50
C ALA A 511 12.63 19.69 10.05
N TYR A 512 12.72 20.44 8.95
CA TYR A 512 11.57 21.21 8.47
C TYR A 512 10.49 20.30 7.89
N ALA A 513 10.82 19.17 7.26
CA ALA A 513 9.82 18.21 6.77
C ALA A 513 8.96 17.69 7.93
N TRP A 514 9.57 17.39 9.09
CA TRP A 514 8.82 16.99 10.27
C TRP A 514 7.88 18.10 10.76
N LEU A 515 8.37 19.33 10.88
CA LEU A 515 7.57 20.49 11.30
C LEU A 515 6.43 20.78 10.30
N LEU A 516 6.75 20.77 9.01
CA LEU A 516 5.82 20.98 7.91
C LEU A 516 4.74 19.90 7.89
N GLY A 517 5.11 18.64 8.12
CA GLY A 517 4.17 17.53 8.25
C GLY A 517 3.15 17.74 9.37
N LEU A 518 3.60 18.16 10.57
CA LEU A 518 2.70 18.47 11.69
C LEU A 518 1.71 19.57 11.33
N CYS A 519 2.20 20.69 10.80
CA CYS A 519 1.38 21.84 10.43
C CYS A 519 0.40 21.50 9.31
N ALA A 520 0.87 20.82 8.26
CA ALA A 520 0.07 20.44 7.11
C ALA A 520 -1.01 19.43 7.49
N THR A 521 -0.69 18.39 8.26
CA THR A 521 -1.68 17.43 8.75
C THR A 521 -2.73 18.11 9.59
N TRP A 522 -2.32 18.95 10.55
CA TRP A 522 -3.26 19.72 11.36
C TRP A 522 -4.19 20.57 10.50
N ALA A 523 -3.64 21.37 9.58
CA ALA A 523 -4.41 22.27 8.73
C ALA A 523 -5.37 21.51 7.81
N PHE A 524 -4.88 20.45 7.17
CA PHE A 524 -5.67 19.60 6.30
C PHE A 524 -6.82 18.93 7.05
N ARG A 525 -6.60 18.54 8.32
CA ARG A 525 -7.64 18.00 9.19
C ARG A 525 -8.71 19.01 9.56
N GLN A 526 -8.34 20.28 9.81
CA GLN A 526 -9.35 21.33 10.03
C GLN A 526 -10.21 21.54 8.79
N MET A 527 -9.59 21.50 7.60
CA MET A 527 -10.30 21.62 6.33
C MET A 527 -11.22 20.43 6.06
N ALA A 528 -10.71 19.20 6.20
CA ALA A 528 -11.50 17.98 5.99
C ALA A 528 -12.62 17.86 7.02
N GLY A 529 -12.27 17.91 8.31
CA GLY A 529 -13.14 17.59 9.43
C GLY A 529 -13.96 16.32 9.22
N VAL A 530 -15.17 16.30 9.79
CA VAL A 530 -16.11 15.18 9.64
C VAL A 530 -16.81 15.27 8.28
N ARG A 531 -16.51 14.34 7.37
CA ARG A 531 -17.09 14.25 6.02
C ARG A 531 -18.06 13.08 5.88
N ARG A 532 -18.97 13.19 4.92
CA ARG A 532 -19.80 12.11 4.40
C ARG A 532 -19.24 11.58 3.08
N PRO A 533 -19.50 10.31 2.71
CA PRO A 533 -18.96 9.70 1.48
C PRO A 533 -19.29 10.43 0.17
N ASP A 534 -20.44 11.12 0.13
CA ASP A 534 -20.94 11.84 -1.04
C ASP A 534 -20.62 13.33 -1.03
N ASP A 535 -19.92 13.83 0.00
CA ASP A 535 -19.51 15.23 0.02
C ASP A 535 -18.57 15.52 -1.17
N PRO A 536 -18.77 16.63 -1.90
CA PRO A 536 -17.90 16.99 -3.02
C PRO A 536 -16.47 17.21 -2.54
N VAL A 537 -15.47 16.96 -3.40
CA VAL A 537 -14.05 17.24 -3.09
C VAL A 537 -13.65 18.57 -3.75
N PRO A 538 -13.63 19.68 -3.00
CA PRO A 538 -13.16 20.94 -3.55
C PRO A 538 -11.70 20.84 -4.04
N PRO A 539 -11.33 21.56 -5.13
CA PRO A 539 -9.97 21.57 -5.66
C PRO A 539 -8.88 21.93 -4.63
N VAL A 540 -9.24 22.67 -3.57
CA VAL A 540 -8.33 23.05 -2.47
C VAL A 540 -7.66 21.85 -1.79
N PHE A 541 -8.26 20.65 -1.83
CA PHE A 541 -7.66 19.44 -1.26
C PHE A 541 -6.40 19.00 -2.01
N VAL A 542 -6.13 19.50 -3.23
CA VAL A 542 -4.85 19.30 -3.93
C VAL A 542 -3.67 19.84 -3.13
N LEU A 543 -3.89 20.85 -2.28
CA LEU A 543 -2.87 21.41 -1.38
C LEU A 543 -2.32 20.36 -0.40
N GLY A 544 -3.02 19.26 -0.15
CA GLY A 544 -2.49 18.13 0.63
C GLY A 544 -1.22 17.50 0.05
N LYS A 545 -0.89 17.76 -1.23
CA LYS A 545 0.37 17.33 -1.88
C LYS A 545 1.49 18.36 -1.80
N ALA A 546 1.22 19.57 -1.30
CA ALA A 546 2.21 20.64 -1.26
C ALA A 546 3.45 20.31 -0.39
N PRO A 547 3.31 19.71 0.81
CA PRO A 547 4.47 19.30 1.60
C PRO A 547 5.34 18.27 0.89
N LEU A 548 4.72 17.33 0.17
CA LEU A 548 5.43 16.32 -0.62
C LEU A 548 6.26 16.97 -1.71
N LEU A 549 5.66 17.91 -2.45
CA LEU A 549 6.33 18.64 -3.52
C LEU A 549 7.53 19.41 -2.97
N ALA A 550 7.36 20.14 -1.85
CA ALA A 550 8.43 20.91 -1.23
C ALA A 550 9.63 20.02 -0.87
N VAL A 551 9.37 18.95 -0.11
CA VAL A 551 10.44 18.08 0.42
C VAL A 551 11.12 17.27 -0.68
N LEU A 552 10.36 16.69 -1.62
CA LEU A 552 10.97 15.92 -2.71
C LEU A 552 11.78 16.80 -3.65
N ALA A 553 11.31 18.01 -3.92
CA ALA A 553 12.02 18.95 -4.76
C ALA A 553 13.33 19.43 -4.10
N ASP A 554 13.35 19.63 -2.78
CA ASP A 554 14.56 19.98 -2.05
C ASP A 554 15.58 18.83 -1.99
N VAL A 555 15.11 17.60 -1.78
CA VAL A 555 15.95 16.41 -1.89
C VAL A 555 16.53 16.29 -3.31
N LEU A 556 15.71 16.52 -4.34
CA LEU A 556 16.16 16.48 -5.73
C LEU A 556 17.20 17.57 -6.01
N GLU A 557 16.99 18.79 -5.51
CA GLU A 557 17.93 19.90 -5.61
C GLU A 557 19.30 19.55 -5.04
N ASN A 558 19.34 18.96 -3.84
CA ASN A 558 20.59 18.52 -3.22
C ASN A 558 21.27 17.39 -3.98
N LEU A 559 20.50 16.42 -4.48
CA LEU A 559 21.05 15.37 -5.34
C LEU A 559 21.63 15.94 -6.63
N MET A 560 20.95 16.90 -7.27
CA MET A 560 21.47 17.57 -8.46
C MET A 560 22.71 18.40 -8.15
N THR A 561 22.79 19.04 -6.98
CA THR A 561 24.01 19.74 -6.53
C THR A 561 25.20 18.78 -6.46
N LEU A 562 25.03 17.60 -5.84
CA LEU A 562 26.07 16.58 -5.78
C LEU A 562 26.47 16.05 -7.17
N LEU A 563 25.50 15.83 -8.06
CA LEU A 563 25.78 15.38 -9.43
C LEU A 563 26.47 16.45 -10.27
N THR A 564 26.17 17.74 -10.05
CA THR A 564 26.88 18.85 -10.69
C THR A 564 28.33 18.92 -10.22
N LEU A 565 28.58 18.80 -8.91
CA LEU A 565 29.94 18.75 -8.35
C LEU A 565 30.73 17.55 -8.87
N TRP A 566 30.09 16.38 -8.97
CA TRP A 566 30.67 15.19 -9.58
C TRP A 566 31.01 15.45 -11.05
N ALA A 567 30.06 15.92 -11.86
CA ALA A 567 30.28 16.18 -13.28
C ALA A 567 31.41 17.20 -13.53
N ALA A 568 31.50 18.24 -12.69
CA ALA A 568 32.57 19.23 -12.71
C ALA A 568 33.95 18.60 -12.40
N ALA A 569 34.03 17.69 -11.43
CA ALA A 569 35.27 16.95 -11.14
C ALA A 569 35.73 16.08 -12.33
N TRP A 570 34.79 15.60 -13.15
CA TRP A 570 35.07 14.86 -14.39
C TRP A 570 35.23 15.77 -15.62
N HIS A 571 35.28 17.10 -15.45
CA HIS A 571 35.42 18.08 -16.55
C HIS A 571 34.38 17.91 -17.65
N SER A 572 33.15 17.51 -17.28
CA SER A 572 32.05 17.30 -18.22
C SER A 572 31.05 18.45 -18.18
N ASP A 573 31.25 19.40 -19.09
CA ASP A 573 30.50 20.66 -19.09
C ASP A 573 29.01 20.46 -19.40
N TRP A 574 28.70 19.63 -20.39
CA TRP A 574 27.30 19.35 -20.75
C TRP A 574 26.52 18.66 -19.62
N LEU A 575 27.16 17.76 -18.86
CA LEU A 575 26.54 17.09 -17.71
C LEU A 575 26.28 18.07 -16.57
N ALA A 576 27.26 18.91 -16.26
CA ALA A 576 27.12 19.94 -15.23
C ALA A 576 26.00 20.94 -15.59
N ALA A 577 25.90 21.36 -16.85
CA ALA A 577 24.82 22.22 -17.33
C ALA A 577 23.44 21.54 -17.22
N ALA A 578 23.34 20.26 -17.60
CA ALA A 578 22.09 19.50 -17.51
C ALA A 578 21.62 19.32 -16.05
N PHE A 579 22.53 18.97 -15.14
CA PHE A 579 22.21 18.85 -13.72
C PHE A 579 21.90 20.20 -13.07
N GLY A 580 22.61 21.28 -13.44
CA GLY A 580 22.31 22.64 -13.01
C GLY A 580 20.92 23.13 -13.43
N ALA A 581 20.50 22.84 -14.67
CA ALA A 581 19.15 23.14 -15.15
C ALA A 581 18.09 22.33 -14.38
N ALA A 582 18.34 21.04 -14.12
CA ALA A 582 17.46 20.20 -13.31
C ALA A 582 17.35 20.71 -11.86
N MET A 583 18.46 21.20 -11.28
CA MET A 583 18.50 21.82 -9.96
C MET A 583 17.62 23.08 -9.89
N LEU A 584 17.64 23.95 -10.91
CA LEU A 584 16.77 25.13 -10.97
C LEU A 584 15.28 24.77 -10.99
N LEU A 585 14.90 23.77 -11.78
CA LEU A 585 13.53 23.27 -11.83
C LEU A 585 13.11 22.68 -10.48
N ALA A 586 14.01 21.96 -9.81
CA ALA A 586 13.79 21.45 -8.46
C ALA A 586 13.61 22.61 -7.46
N ASN A 587 14.45 23.65 -7.48
CA ASN A 587 14.30 24.81 -6.60
C ASN A 587 12.97 25.56 -6.83
N LEU A 588 12.57 25.76 -8.09
CA LEU A 588 11.27 26.37 -8.40
C LEU A 588 10.10 25.52 -7.86
N ALA A 589 10.17 24.19 -8.02
CA ALA A 589 9.18 23.26 -7.49
C ALA A 589 9.15 23.28 -5.95
N LYS A 590 10.32 23.39 -5.30
CA LYS A 590 10.45 23.54 -3.84
C LYS A 590 9.70 24.76 -3.33
N TRP A 591 10.00 25.94 -3.86
CA TRP A 591 9.35 27.19 -3.45
C TRP A 591 7.84 27.19 -3.74
N THR A 592 7.44 26.60 -4.86
CA THR A 592 6.02 26.40 -5.19
C THR A 592 5.34 25.51 -4.14
N GLY A 593 5.98 24.40 -3.74
CA GLY A 593 5.48 23.51 -2.69
C GLY A 593 5.41 24.18 -1.32
N LEU A 594 6.41 24.98 -0.95
CA LEU A 594 6.42 25.72 0.32
C LEU A 594 5.32 26.79 0.36
N ALA A 595 5.19 27.59 -0.71
CA ALA A 595 4.12 28.58 -0.81
C ALA A 595 2.73 27.94 -0.74
N ALA A 596 2.51 26.85 -1.47
CA ALA A 596 1.25 26.09 -1.42
C ALA A 596 0.99 25.48 -0.02
N SER A 597 2.03 25.10 0.72
CA SER A 597 1.91 24.62 2.10
C SER A 597 1.52 25.73 3.09
N LEU A 598 1.96 26.97 2.84
CA LEU A 598 1.49 28.14 3.60
C LEU A 598 0.02 28.43 3.32
N VAL A 599 -0.42 28.32 2.06
CA VAL A 599 -1.83 28.43 1.69
C VAL A 599 -2.66 27.34 2.38
N LEU A 600 -2.17 26.10 2.40
CA LEU A 600 -2.81 25.00 3.14
C LEU A 600 -2.99 25.36 4.62
N LEU A 601 -1.95 25.87 5.27
CA LEU A 601 -2.00 26.28 6.67
C LEU A 601 -3.02 27.40 6.89
N ALA A 602 -3.02 28.42 6.03
CA ALA A 602 -4.00 29.51 6.10
C ALA A 602 -5.43 29.01 5.95
N CYS A 603 -5.70 28.11 4.99
CA CYS A 603 -7.00 27.47 4.83
C CYS A 603 -7.41 26.68 6.08
N GLY A 604 -6.48 25.95 6.71
CA GLY A 604 -6.72 25.26 7.96
C GLY A 604 -7.11 26.19 9.11
N ILE A 605 -6.40 27.31 9.27
CA ILE A 605 -6.70 28.33 10.28
C ILE A 605 -8.09 28.92 10.07
N LEU A 606 -8.43 29.27 8.83
CA LEU A 606 -9.75 29.81 8.48
C LEU A 606 -10.87 28.79 8.74
N ALA A 607 -10.61 27.50 8.52
CA ALA A 607 -11.58 26.44 8.76
C ALA A 607 -11.93 26.26 10.26
N VAL A 608 -10.99 26.54 11.17
CA VAL A 608 -11.25 26.51 12.63
C VAL A 608 -12.31 27.54 13.01
N SER A 609 -12.23 28.75 12.44
CA SER A 609 -13.15 29.85 12.74
C SER A 609 -14.57 29.64 12.21
N ALA A 610 -14.76 28.70 11.26
CA ALA A 610 -16.02 28.49 10.55
C ALA A 610 -16.94 27.41 11.16
N ARG A 611 -16.49 26.66 12.17
CA ARG A 611 -17.28 25.56 12.77
C ARG A 611 -17.65 25.86 14.24
N PRO A 612 -18.87 26.33 14.54
CA PRO A 612 -19.44 26.04 15.85
C PRO A 612 -19.62 24.51 15.90
N LEU A 613 -19.10 23.87 16.95
CA LEU A 613 -19.44 22.49 17.25
C LEU A 613 -20.97 22.38 17.27
N PRO A 614 -21.62 21.46 16.52
CA PRO A 614 -23.04 21.24 16.70
C PRO A 614 -23.25 20.92 18.18
N ALA A 615 -24.02 21.77 18.86
CA ALA A 615 -24.43 21.50 20.22
C ALA A 615 -25.13 20.13 20.20
N PRO A 616 -24.86 19.24 21.18
CA PRO A 616 -25.67 18.05 21.33
C PRO A 616 -27.13 18.52 21.41
N SER A 617 -27.98 18.02 20.51
CA SER A 617 -29.42 18.19 20.65
C SER A 617 -29.78 17.65 22.04
N ARG A 618 -30.18 18.55 22.93
CA ARG A 618 -30.69 18.17 24.25
C ARG A 618 -31.94 17.31 24.03
N PRO A 619 -32.17 16.30 24.89
CA PRO A 619 -33.28 15.36 24.75
C PRO A 619 -34.64 16.05 24.67
#